data_AF-A0A1H2Q292-F1
#
_entry.id   AF-A0A1H2Q292-F1
#
_cell.length_a   1.000
_cell.length_b   1.000
_cell.length_c   1.000
_cell.angle_alpha   90.00
_cell.angle_beta   90.00
_cell.angle_gamma   90.00
#
_symmetry.space_group_name_H-M   'P 1'
#
loop_
_entity.id
_entity.type
_entity.pdbx_description
1 polymer ?
#
loop_
_entity_poly.entity_id
_entity_poly.type
_entity_poly.pdbx_seq_one_letter_code
_entity_poly.pdbx_strand_id
1 'polypeptide(L)'
;MDPFQLPSIAEHKAAILELCRAKIEEFKLLGYDRVEFDEFWSYIESKVRFGIQLHELVELILSVRITDYMNYLTVNAYRQMQDGLGDPPRS
;
A
#
# COMPACT_ATOMS: atom_id res chain seq x y z
N MET A 1 3.00 9.15 -0.16
CA MET A 1 4.35 9.74 -0.19
C MET A 1 5.34 8.59 -0.19
N ASP A 2 6.36 8.62 -1.06
CA ASP A 2 7.38 7.56 -1.08
C ASP A 2 8.32 7.71 0.13
N PRO A 3 8.29 6.78 1.12
CA PRO A 3 9.14 6.85 2.31
C PRO A 3 10.63 6.68 1.99
N PHE A 4 11.00 6.12 0.83
CA PHE A 4 12.40 5.94 0.45
C PHE A 4 13.11 7.24 0.05
N GLN A 5 12.40 8.37 0.03
CA GLN A 5 13.03 9.70 -0.08
C GLN A 5 13.76 10.10 1.22
N LEU A 6 13.45 9.48 2.36
CA LEU A 6 14.13 9.71 3.62
C LEU A 6 15.40 8.85 3.70
N PRO A 7 16.62 9.43 3.85
CA PRO A 7 17.87 8.65 3.84
C PRO A 7 17.90 7.51 4.86
N SER A 8 17.39 7.77 6.06
CA SER A 8 17.30 6.78 7.15
C SER A 8 16.37 5.59 6.83
N ILE A 9 15.48 5.71 5.85
CA ILE A 9 14.63 4.62 5.38
C ILE A 9 15.24 3.99 4.12
N ALA A 10 15.79 4.82 3.22
CA ALA A 10 16.39 4.39 1.96
C ALA A 10 17.50 3.35 2.16
N GLU A 11 18.32 3.50 3.22
CA GLU A 11 19.37 2.55 3.60
C GLU A 11 18.83 1.13 3.87
N HIS A 12 17.56 1.00 4.25
CA HIS A 12 16.90 -0.26 4.56
C HIS A 12 15.91 -0.72 3.48
N LYS A 13 15.92 -0.08 2.30
CA LYS A 13 14.93 -0.31 1.22
C LYS A 13 14.73 -1.79 0.91
N ALA A 14 15.81 -2.56 0.73
CA ALA A 14 15.71 -3.98 0.43
C ALA A 14 14.96 -4.77 1.51
N ALA A 15 15.30 -4.55 2.79
CA ALA A 15 14.64 -5.22 3.91
C ALA A 15 13.16 -4.84 4.04
N ILE A 16 12.81 -3.57 3.77
CA ILE A 16 11.43 -3.10 3.79
C ILE A 16 10.61 -3.74 2.67
N LEU A 17 11.16 -3.84 1.45
CA LEU A 17 10.47 -4.49 0.34
C LEU A 17 10.26 -5.98 0.61
N GLU A 18 11.24 -6.68 1.18
CA GLU A 18 11.09 -8.08 1.60
C GLU A 18 10.07 -8.24 2.73
N LEU A 19 10.02 -7.30 3.68
CA LEU A 19 8.98 -7.28 4.73
C LEU A 19 7.57 -7.15 4.12
N CYS A 20 7.40 -6.28 3.13
CA CYS A 20 6.14 -6.17 2.39
C CYS A 20 5.78 -7.48 1.68
N ARG A 21 6.75 -8.16 1.03
CA ARG A 21 6.50 -9.47 0.41
C ARG A 21 6.07 -10.50 1.45
N ALA A 22 6.76 -10.58 2.59
CA ALA A 22 6.41 -11.50 3.65
C ALA A 22 4.97 -11.27 4.18
N LYS A 23 4.57 -10.00 4.33
CA LYS A 23 3.20 -9.65 4.73
C LYS A 23 2.16 -10.02 3.67
N ILE A 24 2.49 -9.87 2.38
CA ILE A 24 1.63 -10.30 1.28
C ILE A 24 1.45 -11.83 1.28
N GLU A 25 2.54 -12.58 1.46
CA GLU A 25 2.47 -14.04 1.56
C GLU A 25 1.65 -14.50 2.78
N GLU A 26 1.73 -13.80 3.92
CA GLU A 26 0.84 -14.03 5.07
C GLU A 26 -0.64 -13.92 4.67
N PHE A 27 -1.03 -12.92 3.88
CA PHE A 27 -2.41 -12.77 3.41
C PHE A 27 -2.82 -13.89 2.46
N LYS A 28 -1.92 -14.33 1.57
CA LYS A 28 -2.16 -15.48 0.70
C LYS A 28 -2.39 -16.76 1.51
N LEU A 29 -1.60 -16.99 2.55
CA LEU A 29 -1.78 -18.13 3.47
C LEU A 29 -3.14 -18.09 4.21
N LEU A 30 -3.72 -16.90 4.38
CA LEU A 30 -5.06 -16.71 4.94
C LEU A 30 -6.19 -16.88 3.90
N GLY A 31 -5.87 -17.24 2.65
CA GLY A 31 -6.82 -17.48 1.56
C GLY A 31 -7.07 -16.27 0.65
N TYR A 32 -6.26 -15.21 0.74
CA TYR A 32 -6.34 -14.04 -0.13
C TYR A 32 -5.30 -14.13 -1.25
N ASP A 33 -5.59 -14.95 -2.26
CA ASP A 33 -4.60 -15.31 -3.31
C ASP A 33 -4.19 -14.16 -4.23
N ARG A 34 -5.03 -13.12 -4.34
CA ARG A 34 -4.80 -11.96 -5.22
C ARG A 34 -4.49 -10.72 -4.41
N VAL A 35 -3.23 -10.63 -3.97
CA VAL A 35 -2.67 -9.43 -3.35
C VAL A 35 -1.41 -9.07 -4.14
N GLU A 36 -1.52 -8.01 -4.94
CA GLU A 36 -0.42 -7.53 -5.78
C GLU A 36 0.49 -6.57 -5.02
N PHE A 37 1.80 -6.66 -5.28
CA PHE A 37 2.79 -5.85 -4.57
C PHE A 37 2.57 -4.35 -4.75
N ASP A 38 2.29 -3.90 -5.97
CA ASP A 38 2.15 -2.48 -6.28
C ASP A 38 0.91 -1.86 -5.60
N GLU A 39 -0.18 -2.62 -5.52
CA GLU A 39 -1.40 -2.21 -4.82
C GLU A 39 -1.18 -2.17 -3.30
N PHE A 40 -0.47 -3.16 -2.76
CA PHE A 40 -0.07 -3.16 -1.35
C PHE A 40 0.88 -2.01 -1.02
N TRP A 41 1.86 -1.73 -1.89
CA TRP A 41 2.76 -0.60 -1.72
C TRP A 41 2.00 0.74 -1.76
N SER A 42 1.08 0.90 -2.71
CA SER A 42 0.19 2.08 -2.79
C SER A 42 -0.64 2.26 -1.51
N TYR A 43 -1.10 1.15 -0.91
CA TYR A 43 -1.76 1.19 0.39
C TYR A 43 -0.81 1.72 1.49
N ILE A 44 0.42 1.20 1.58
CA ILE A 44 1.41 1.69 2.55
C ILE A 44 1.69 3.18 2.34
N GLU A 45 1.96 3.62 1.11
CA GLU A 45 2.23 5.02 0.78
C GLU A 45 1.07 5.96 1.12
N SER A 46 -0.17 5.46 1.10
CA SER A 46 -1.36 6.20 1.52
C SER A 46 -1.46 6.41 3.04
N LYS A 47 -0.75 5.59 3.82
CA LYS A 47 -0.70 5.62 5.29
C LYS A 47 0.57 6.29 5.82
N VAL A 48 1.61 6.36 4.99
CA VAL A 48 2.88 7.03 5.32
C VAL A 48 2.65 8.53 5.54
N ARG A 49 3.15 9.02 6.67
CA ARG A 49 3.19 10.44 7.04
C ARG A 49 4.56 11.06 6.76
N PHE A 50 4.60 12.38 6.61
CA PHE A 50 5.86 13.11 6.43
C PHE A 50 6.78 12.90 7.64
N GLY A 51 8.06 12.58 7.36
CA GLY A 51 9.07 12.36 8.40
C GLY A 51 8.84 11.10 9.24
N ILE A 52 8.14 10.08 8.71
CA ILE A 52 8.00 8.78 9.37
C ILE A 52 9.38 8.21 9.73
N GLN A 53 9.50 7.60 10.90
CA GLN A 53 10.72 6.91 11.32
C GLN A 53 10.71 5.44 10.86
N LEU A 54 11.89 4.82 10.75
CA LEU A 54 12.02 3.42 10.31
C LEU A 54 11.13 2.47 11.13
N HIS A 55 11.17 2.57 12.47
CA HIS A 55 10.38 1.69 13.34
C HIS A 55 8.86 1.90 13.16
N GLU A 56 8.42 3.14 12.86
CA GLU A 56 7.02 3.44 12.58
C GLU A 56 6.58 2.84 11.24
N LEU A 57 7.45 2.85 10.21
CA LEU A 57 7.17 2.22 8.92
C LEU A 57 7.11 0.68 9.04
N VAL A 58 8.04 0.09 9.79
CA VAL A 58 8.03 -1.35 10.07
C VAL A 58 6.77 -1.75 10.81
N GLU A 59 6.40 -1.00 11.86
CA GLU A 59 5.15 -1.22 12.61
C GLU A 59 3.92 -1.08 11.70
N LEU A 60 3.89 -0.05 10.84
CA LEU A 60 2.81 0.14 9.87
C LEU A 60 2.64 -1.08 8.95
N ILE A 61 3.73 -1.63 8.42
CA ILE A 61 3.68 -2.81 7.54
C ILE A 61 3.23 -4.06 8.31
N LEU A 62 3.77 -4.27 9.52
CA LEU A 62 3.46 -5.44 10.34
C LEU A 62 2.02 -5.44 10.87
N SER A 63 1.48 -4.26 11.14
CA SER A 63 0.14 -4.05 11.69
C SER A 63 -0.97 -4.03 10.63
N VAL A 64 -0.65 -4.13 9.34
CA VAL A 64 -1.69 -4.16 8.29
C VAL A 64 -2.63 -5.34 8.51
N ARG A 65 -3.91 -5.02 8.68
CA ARG A 65 -4.99 -6.01 8.72
C ARG A 65 -5.56 -6.19 7.33
N ILE A 66 -5.75 -7.45 6.93
CA ILE A 66 -6.30 -7.80 5.62
C ILE A 66 -7.65 -7.11 5.34
N THR A 67 -8.51 -6.99 6.35
CA THR A 67 -9.82 -6.32 6.22
C THR A 67 -9.68 -4.84 5.85
N ASP A 68 -8.71 -4.14 6.43
CA ASP A 68 -8.49 -2.71 6.17
C ASP A 68 -7.90 -2.50 4.78
N TYR A 69 -7.02 -3.41 4.35
CA TYR A 69 -6.45 -3.41 3.00
C TYR A 69 -7.54 -3.66 1.93
N MET A 70 -8.38 -4.69 2.11
CA MET A 70 -9.47 -4.98 1.17
C MET A 70 -10.50 -3.84 1.05
N ASN A 71 -10.80 -3.17 2.18
CA ASN A 71 -11.66 -1.99 2.18
C ASN A 71 -11.04 -0.84 1.37
N TYR A 72 -9.73 -0.62 1.51
CA TYR A 72 -9.01 0.39 0.71
C TYR A 72 -9.09 0.10 -0.79
N LEU A 73 -8.83 -1.14 -1.21
CA LEU A 73 -8.92 -1.53 -2.63
C LEU A 73 -10.33 -1.29 -3.19
N THR A 74 -11.34 -1.71 -2.44
CA THR A 74 -12.74 -1.54 -2.83
C THR A 74 -13.08 -0.07 -3.03
N VAL A 75 -12.75 0.80 -2.07
CA VAL A 75 -13.00 2.25 -2.17
C VAL A 75 -12.27 2.87 -3.35
N ASN A 76 -11.02 2.49 -3.59
CA ASN A 76 -10.23 3.03 -4.69
C ASN A 76 -10.73 2.58 -6.07
N ALA A 77 -11.22 1.35 -6.20
CA ALA A 77 -11.86 0.89 -7.42
C ALA A 77 -13.10 1.73 -7.75
N TYR A 78 -13.96 2.02 -6.76
CA TYR A 78 -15.12 2.89 -6.96
C TYR A 78 -14.74 4.32 -7.38
N ARG A 79 -13.69 4.91 -6.78
CA ARG A 79 -13.21 6.24 -7.17
C ARG A 79 -12.73 6.28 -8.62
N GLN A 80 -11.93 5.30 -9.02
CA GLN A 80 -11.44 5.19 -10.40
C GLN A 80 -12.58 5.07 -11.42
N MET A 81 -13.65 4.33 -11.07
CA MET A 81 -14.85 4.25 -11.91
C MET A 81 -15.59 5.59 -12.02
N GLN A 82 -15.70 6.35 -10.94
CA GLN A 82 -16.33 7.68 -10.94
C GLN A 82 -15.53 8.68 -11.78
N ASP A 83 -14.20 8.68 -11.63
CA ASP A 83 -13.32 9.58 -12.40
C ASP A 83 -13.32 9.24 -13.90
N GLY A 84 -13.47 7.96 -14.26
CA GLY A 84 -13.60 7.50 -15.65
C GLY A 84 -14.94 7.80 -16.32
N LEU A 85 -15.98 8.16 -15.56
CA LEU A 85 -17.31 8.53 -16.06
C LEU A 85 -17.50 10.06 -16.21
N GLY A 86 -16.42 10.84 -16.03
CA GLY A 86 -16.48 12.28 -15.75
C GLY A 86 -16.43 13.28 -16.92
N ASP A 87 -16.30 12.87 -18.18
CA ASP A 87 -16.41 13.84 -19.30
C ASP A 87 -17.01 13.19 -20.56
N PRO A 88 -18.28 13.47 -20.94
CA PRO A 88 -18.74 13.18 -22.28
C PRO A 88 -18.00 14.10 -23.27
N PRO A 89 -17.66 13.63 -24.49
CA PRO A 89 -16.99 14.46 -25.48
C PRO A 89 -17.84 15.71 -25.74
N ARG A 90 -17.27 16.89 -25.50
CA ARG A 90 -17.88 18.16 -25.90
C ARG A 90 -18.05 18.12 -27.41
N SER A 91 -19.31 18.07 -27.84
CA SER A 91 -19.75 18.15 -29.23
C SER A 91 -19.40 19.51 -29.83
#